data_AF-A0A2V5VB39-F1
#
_entry.id   AF-A0A2V5VB39-F1
#
_cell.length_a   1.000
_cell.length_b   1.000
_cell.length_c   1.000
_cell.angle_alpha   90.00
_cell.angle_beta   90.00
_cell.angle_gamma   90.00
#
_symmetry.space_group_name_H-M   'P 1'
#
loop_
_entity.id
_entity.type
_entity.pdbx_description
1 polymer ?
#
loop_
_entity_poly.entity_id
_entity_poly.type
_entity_poly.pdbx_seq_one_letter_code
_entity_poly.pdbx_strand_id
1 'polypeptide(L)'
;MRKPKIDDKLKLLTDFGETEAICAEVLDAPGTEDGILLKVMARGPFEQGQQVWIVDRDGSKIGATVENVFKQTIDSEVTLSTVLPA
;
A
#
# COMPACT_ATOMS: atom_id res chain seq x y z
N MET A 1 3.83 13.44 0.14
CA MET A 1 3.07 12.50 -0.70
C MET A 1 1.62 12.93 -0.73
N ARG A 2 0.97 12.90 -1.90
CA ARG A 2 -0.48 13.14 -2.02
C ARG A 2 -1.23 11.82 -1.88
N LYS A 3 -2.50 11.87 -1.49
CA LYS A 3 -3.39 10.70 -1.50
C LYS A 3 -3.36 10.03 -2.88
N PRO A 4 -2.95 8.75 -2.97
CA PRO A 4 -2.98 8.01 -4.23
C PRO A 4 -4.37 8.02 -4.85
N LYS A 5 -4.45 7.90 -6.17
CA LYS A 5 -5.69 7.69 -6.90
C LYS A 5 -5.78 6.24 -7.36
N ILE A 6 -7.00 5.81 -7.66
CA ILE A 6 -7.22 4.55 -8.38
C ILE A 6 -6.42 4.58 -9.69
N ASP A 7 -5.83 3.44 -10.04
CA ASP A 7 -4.91 3.22 -11.16
C ASP A 7 -3.53 3.89 -11.04
N ASP A 8 -3.23 4.58 -9.92
CA ASP A 8 -1.86 5.05 -9.70
C ASP A 8 -0.90 3.88 -9.52
N LYS A 9 0.23 3.96 -10.22
CA LYS A 9 1.37 3.09 -9.99
C LYS A 9 2.11 3.54 -8.74
N LEU A 10 2.21 2.64 -7.78
CA LEU A 10 2.91 2.80 -6.53
C LEU A 10 4.17 1.93 -6.53
N LYS A 11 5.21 2.42 -5.86
CA LYS A 11 6.41 1.63 -5.60
C LYS A 11 6.39 1.23 -4.13
N LEU A 12 6.43 -0.06 -3.86
CA LEU A 12 6.45 -0.60 -2.50
C LEU A 12 7.85 -1.11 -2.20
N LEU A 13 8.41 -0.71 -1.07
CA LEU A 13 9.63 -1.28 -0.52
C LEU A 13 9.26 -2.20 0.64
N THR A 14 9.62 -3.47 0.49
CA THR A 14 9.39 -4.55 1.46
C THR A 14 10.73 -5.11 1.92
N ASP A 15 10.72 -6.01 2.92
CA ASP A 15 11.93 -6.72 3.35
C ASP A 15 12.56 -7.59 2.25
N PHE A 16 11.77 -7.96 1.24
CA PHE A 16 12.22 -8.74 0.08
C PHE A 16 12.71 -7.86 -1.09
N GLY A 17 12.71 -6.54 -0.91
CA GLY A 17 13.10 -5.56 -1.92
C GLY A 17 11.95 -4.71 -2.44
N GLU A 18 12.20 -4.02 -3.54
CA GLU A 18 11.24 -3.13 -4.19
C GLU A 18 10.34 -3.89 -5.17
N THR A 19 9.04 -3.60 -5.12
CA THR A 19 8.05 -4.12 -6.07
C THR A 19 7.11 -3.00 -6.53
N GLU A 20 6.54 -3.18 -7.71
CA GLU A 20 5.52 -2.27 -8.24
C GLU A 20 4.13 -2.76 -7.79
N ALA A 21 3.25 -1.80 -7.55
CA ALA A 21 1.87 -2.05 -7.19
C ALA A 21 0.96 -1.07 -7.93
N ILE A 22 -0.29 -1.48 -8.18
CA ILE A 22 -1.33 -0.63 -8.75
C ILE A 22 -2.38 -0.38 -7.68
N CYS A 23 -2.69 0.89 -7.42
CA CYS A 23 -3.75 1.24 -6.50
C CYS A 23 -5.12 0.88 -7.10
N ALA A 24 -5.80 -0.11 -6.52
CA ALA A 24 -7.11 -0.57 -6.97
C ALA A 24 -8.23 0.20 -6.25
N GLU A 25 -8.11 0.42 -4.94
CA GLU A 25 -9.10 1.16 -4.16
C GLU A 25 -8.44 2.04 -3.10
N VAL A 26 -9.10 3.16 -2.78
CA VAL A 26 -8.66 4.10 -1.75
C VAL A 26 -9.85 4.38 -0.84
N LEU A 27 -9.72 3.99 0.43
CA LEU A 27 -10.77 4.10 1.44
C LEU A 27 -10.22 4.90 2.62
N ASP A 28 -11.09 5.61 3.33
CA ASP A 28 -10.72 6.22 4.61
C ASP A 28 -10.81 5.15 5.71
N ALA A 29 -9.78 5.06 6.55
CA ALA A 29 -9.73 4.07 7.62
C ALA A 29 -10.69 4.49 8.75
N PRO A 30 -11.75 3.70 9.05
CA PRO A 30 -12.67 4.05 10.11
C PRO A 30 -11.95 3.99 11.47
N GLY A 31 -11.90 5.13 12.18
CA GLY A 31 -11.35 5.20 13.54
C GLY A 31 -9.89 5.68 13.63
N THR A 32 -9.29 6.17 12.55
CA THR A 32 -8.00 6.88 12.59
C THR A 32 -8.14 8.21 11.85
N GLU A 33 -7.94 9.33 12.55
CA GLU A 33 -7.86 10.65 11.91
C GLU A 33 -6.72 10.61 10.87
N ASP A 34 -7.04 10.96 9.62
CA ASP A 34 -6.14 10.89 8.45
C ASP A 34 -5.61 9.49 8.08
N GLY A 35 -6.19 8.43 8.66
CA GLY A 35 -5.91 7.06 8.26
C GLY A 35 -6.57 6.72 6.93
N ILE A 36 -5.83 6.04 6.06
CA ILE A 36 -6.33 5.55 4.78
C ILE A 36 -6.03 4.06 4.63
N LEU A 37 -6.95 3.37 3.97
CA LEU A 37 -6.79 1.99 3.52
C LEU A 37 -6.61 2.01 2.00
N LEU A 38 -5.47 1.55 1.53
CA LEU A 38 -5.14 1.40 0.12
C LEU A 38 -5.21 -0.07 -0.23
N LYS A 39 -6.14 -0.46 -1.11
CA LYS A 39 -6.05 -1.77 -1.73
C LYS A 39 -5.20 -1.66 -2.97
N VAL A 40 -4.18 -2.48 -3.04
CA VAL A 40 -3.22 -2.48 -4.14
C VAL A 40 -3.08 -3.86 -4.73
N MET A 41 -2.92 -3.93 -6.04
CA MET A 41 -2.51 -5.14 -6.74
C MET A 41 -1.00 -5.14 -6.85
N ALA A 42 -0.34 -6.07 -6.15
CA ALA A 42 1.12 -6.10 -6.08
C ALA A 42 1.64 -7.52 -6.26
N ARG A 43 2.82 -7.62 -6.89
CA ARG A 43 3.50 -8.90 -7.07
C ARG A 43 4.50 -9.13 -5.95
N GLY A 44 4.49 -10.33 -5.38
CA GLY A 44 5.49 -10.75 -4.41
C GLY A 44 4.88 -11.37 -3.15
N PRO A 45 5.75 -11.81 -2.22
CA PRO A 45 5.31 -12.26 -0.91
C PRO A 45 4.85 -11.06 -0.08
N PHE A 46 3.64 -11.18 0.49
CA PHE A 46 3.10 -10.27 1.48
C PHE A 46 2.50 -11.09 2.61
N GLU A 47 2.71 -10.65 3.83
CA GLU A 47 2.14 -11.27 5.02
C GLU A 47 1.33 -10.26 5.83
N GLN A 48 0.24 -10.71 6.43
CA GLN A 48 -0.55 -9.87 7.32
C GLN A 48 0.28 -9.43 8.53
N GLY A 49 0.19 -8.14 8.88
CA GLY A 49 0.99 -7.51 9.93
C GLY A 49 2.38 -7.06 9.48
N GLN A 50 2.79 -7.37 8.24
CA GLN A 50 4.06 -6.91 7.70
C GLN A 50 4.06 -5.38 7.52
N GLN A 51 5.18 -4.73 7.83
CA GLN A 51 5.40 -3.33 7.48
C GLN A 51 6.01 -3.20 6.08
N VAL A 52 5.47 -2.29 5.29
CA VAL A 52 5.97 -1.93 3.96
C VAL A 52 6.07 -0.41 3.83
N TRP A 53 6.83 0.06 2.86
CA TRP A 53 6.98 1.48 2.59
C TRP A 53 6.43 1.81 1.22
N ILE A 54 5.48 2.73 1.14
CA ILE A 54 5.05 3.34 -0.11
C ILE A 54 6.07 4.42 -0.44
N VAL A 55 6.72 4.31 -1.59
CA VAL A 55 7.75 5.25 -2.05
C VAL A 55 7.12 6.20 -3.07
N ASP A 56 7.14 7.50 -2.77
CA ASP A 56 6.70 8.57 -3.68
C ASP A 56 7.75 8.78 -4.79
N ARG A 57 7.35 9.48 -5.86
CA ARG A 57 8.23 9.90 -6.95
C ARG A 57 9.35 10.83 -6.48
N ASP A 58 9.13 11.59 -5.41
CA ASP A 58 10.17 12.44 -4.80
C ASP A 58 11.15 11.67 -3.89
N GLY A 59 10.95 10.35 -3.72
CA GLY A 59 11.77 9.48 -2.86
C GLY A 59 11.33 9.45 -1.39
N SER A 60 10.32 10.23 -1.00
CA SER A 60 9.69 10.16 0.31
C SER A 60 9.06 8.78 0.53
N LYS A 61 9.11 8.32 1.77
CA LYS A 61 8.56 7.02 2.16
C LYS A 61 7.48 7.20 3.19
N ILE A 62 6.34 6.56 2.96
CA ILE A 62 5.26 6.47 3.92
C ILE A 62 5.15 5.02 4.38
N GLY A 63 5.20 4.83 5.71
CA GLY A 63 5.01 3.52 6.31
C GLY A 63 3.57 3.07 6.18
N ALA A 64 3.38 1.81 5.77
CA ALA A 64 2.08 1.17 5.70
C ALA A 64 2.15 -0.23 6.29
N THR A 65 1.08 -0.64 6.96
CA THR A 65 0.93 -1.98 7.50
C THR A 65 0.04 -2.80 6.59
N VAL A 66 0.45 -4.03 6.29
CA VAL A 66 -0.36 -4.97 5.55
C VAL A 66 -1.48 -5.50 6.45
N GLU A 67 -2.70 -5.03 6.24
CA GLU A 67 -3.87 -5.45 7.00
C GLU A 67 -4.45 -6.77 6.49
N ASN A 68 -4.37 -7.00 5.17
CA ASN A 68 -4.91 -8.19 4.54
C ASN A 68 -4.16 -8.50 3.24
N VAL A 69 -4.06 -9.78 2.91
CA VAL A 69 -3.51 -10.28 1.65
C VAL A 69 -4.47 -11.30 1.07
N PHE A 70 -5.06 -10.97 -0.08
CA PHE A 70 -5.94 -11.86 -0.83
C PHE A 70 -5.25 -12.27 -2.14
N LYS A 71 -4.78 -13.51 -2.18
CA LYS A 71 -4.07 -14.06 -3.34
C LYS A 71 -5.08 -14.49 -4.40
N GLN A 72 -5.29 -13.63 -5.42
CA GLN A 72 -6.21 -13.95 -6.51
C GLN A 72 -5.51 -14.72 -7.64
N THR A 73 -4.35 -14.26 -8.09
CA THR A 73 -3.65 -14.85 -9.25
C THR A 73 -2.13 -14.74 -9.08
N ILE A 74 -1.44 -14.22 -10.09
CA ILE A 74 -0.02 -13.91 -10.06
C ILE A 74 0.25 -12.70 -9.16
N ASP A 75 -0.67 -11.74 -9.20
CA ASP A 75 -0.69 -10.59 -8.32
C ASP A 75 -1.60 -10.88 -7.14
N SER A 76 -1.19 -10.36 -5.98
CA SER A 76 -1.98 -10.41 -4.74
C SER A 76 -2.67 -9.07 -4.57
N GLU A 77 -3.93 -9.11 -4.17
CA GLU A 77 -4.61 -7.94 -3.62
C GLU A 77 -4.12 -7.76 -2.18
N VAL A 78 -3.57 -6.59 -1.88
CA VAL A 78 -2.99 -6.28 -0.57
C VAL A 78 -3.68 -5.04 -0.04
N THR A 79 -4.25 -5.14 1.16
CA THR A 79 -4.80 -3.99 1.87
C THR A 79 -3.72 -3.39 2.75
N LEU A 80 -3.35 -2.16 2.46
CA LEU A 80 -2.34 -1.39 3.18
C LEU A 80 -3.04 -0.31 4.02
N SER A 81 -2.79 -0.33 5.33
CA SER A 81 -3.19 0.75 6.23
C SER A 81 -2.05 1.73 6.40
N THR A 82 -2.31 3.00 6.16
CA THR A 82 -1.31 4.05 6.31
C THR A 82 -1.94 5.37 6.75
N VAL A 83 -1.13 6.28 7.27
CA VAL A 83 -1.54 7.64 7.63
C VAL A 83 -0.79 8.58 6.69
N LEU A 84 -1.55 9.37 5.93
CA LEU A 84 -0.95 10.38 5.07
C LEU A 84 -0.78 11.68 5.86
N PRO A 85 0.40 12.30 5.82
CA PRO A 85 0.56 13.65 6.36
C PRO A 85 -0.27 14.64 5.53
N ALA A 86 -0.99 15.52 6.23
CA ALA A 86 -1.84 16.58 5.66
C ALA A 86 -1.07 17.60 4.80
#